data_AF-A0A935ZAU3-F1
#
_entry.id   AF-A0A935ZAU3-F1
#
_cell.length_a   1.000
_cell.length_b   1.000
_cell.length_c   1.000
_cell.angle_alpha   90.00
_cell.angle_beta   90.00
_cell.angle_gamma   90.00
#
_symmetry.space_group_name_H-M   'P 1'
#
loop_
_entity.id
_entity.type
_entity.pdbx_description
1 polymer ?
#
loop_
_entity_poly.entity_id
_entity_poly.type
_entity_poly.pdbx_seq_one_letter_code
_entity_poly.pdbx_strand_id
1 'polypeptide(L)'
;MFFAMVMMVVSFVVMVVGSASESATESRVPLAKAPAIDLSTMAAGRLGYDASKHELTMRGVMPDFAARDVIEKTSDPKVLEGLKAFGDASDKATASAPVDKELEVERFVFTTEASDLKELGLAAPVTTGATTTWKGEKLTLTLTSPEGQKPKLALHATVGLEAQAKTAILEAALEPEWKKALRELEKASRKARVSGTWLFLSYLFATLGELCLSPVGLSMVTKLAPARFASLFMGVWLLSSSVAQYVGGSIGESWGQIAPSAYFTIFVGTSIGGIVLVLLFMQPLKKLMHEVK
;
A
#
# COMPACT_ATOMS: atom_id res chain seq x y z
N MET A 1 20.15 25.91 12.94
CA MET A 1 19.35 24.82 13.55
C MET A 1 17.87 25.17 13.59
N PHE A 2 17.43 26.23 14.29
CA PHE A 2 16.00 26.59 14.37
C PHE A 2 15.32 26.74 12.99
N PHE A 3 15.92 27.51 12.08
CA PHE A 3 15.43 27.67 10.71
C PHE A 3 15.24 26.32 9.99
N ALA A 4 16.22 25.41 10.10
CA ALA A 4 16.16 24.09 9.48
C ALA A 4 14.95 23.27 9.96
N MET A 5 14.67 23.30 11.27
CA MET A 5 13.56 22.56 11.86
C MET A 5 12.21 23.17 11.47
N VAL A 6 12.13 24.51 11.35
CA VAL A 6 10.92 25.18 10.83
C VAL A 6 10.66 24.75 9.38
N MET A 7 11.69 24.67 8.53
CA MET A 7 11.52 24.18 7.15
C MET A 7 11.04 22.72 7.11
N MET A 8 11.52 21.86 8.00
CA MET A 8 11.01 20.48 8.13
C MET A 8 9.53 20.44 8.54
N VAL A 9 9.12 21.27 9.51
CA VAL A 9 7.70 21.39 9.91
C VAL A 9 6.86 21.85 8.72
N VAL A 10 7.30 22.88 7.99
CA VAL A 10 6.59 23.39 6.82
C VAL A 10 6.44 22.30 5.75
N SER A 11 7.49 21.51 5.49
CA SER A 11 7.44 20.37 4.56
C SER A 11 6.32 19.39 4.90
N PHE A 12 6.24 18.94 6.15
CA PHE A 12 5.19 18.01 6.57
C PHE A 12 3.81 18.65 6.60
N VAL A 13 3.69 19.94 6.94
CA VAL A 13 2.42 20.67 6.84
C VAL A 13 1.92 20.73 5.39
N VAL A 14 2.82 20.96 4.43
CA VAL A 14 2.48 20.91 2.99
C VAL A 14 1.92 19.53 2.61
N MET A 15 2.49 18.44 3.13
CA MET A 15 1.96 17.09 2.91
C MET A 15 0.60 16.84 3.58
N VAL A 16 0.39 17.36 4.80
CA VAL A 16 -0.91 17.28 5.49
C VAL A 16 -1.99 17.99 4.67
N VAL A 17 -1.71 19.21 4.20
CA VAL A 17 -2.66 19.99 3.39
C VAL A 17 -2.90 19.32 2.04
N GLY A 18 -1.85 18.86 1.36
CA GLY A 18 -1.97 18.16 0.08
C GLY A 18 -2.83 16.91 0.19
N SER A 19 -2.57 16.06 1.19
CA SER A 19 -3.36 14.83 1.42
C SER A 19 -4.80 15.09 1.89
N ALA A 20 -5.03 16.15 2.67
CA ALA A 20 -6.37 16.59 3.03
C ALA A 20 -7.15 17.09 1.79
N SER A 21 -6.47 17.81 0.88
CA SER A 21 -7.08 18.27 -0.37
C SER A 21 -7.45 17.11 -1.31
N GLU A 22 -6.63 16.06 -1.36
CA GLU A 22 -6.97 14.81 -2.07
C GLU A 22 -8.23 14.18 -1.47
N SER A 23 -8.24 14.01 -0.14
CA SER A 23 -9.31 13.33 0.59
C SER A 23 -10.64 14.09 0.61
N ALA A 24 -10.64 15.38 0.25
CA ALA A 24 -11.84 16.19 0.14
C ALA A 24 -12.73 15.80 -1.05
N THR A 25 -12.15 15.15 -2.06
CA THR A 25 -12.90 14.71 -3.25
C THR A 25 -13.46 13.32 -3.02
N GLU A 26 -14.79 13.19 -3.13
CA GLU A 26 -15.48 11.90 -3.03
C GLU A 26 -15.86 11.37 -4.42
N SER A 27 -15.62 10.07 -4.62
CA SER A 27 -16.01 9.31 -5.81
C SER A 27 -17.06 8.29 -5.43
N ARG A 28 -18.08 8.15 -6.26
CA ARG A 28 -19.26 7.31 -6.01
C ARG A 28 -19.52 6.45 -7.23
N VAL A 29 -19.79 5.17 -7.01
CA VAL A 29 -20.10 4.20 -8.07
C VAL A 29 -21.23 3.29 -7.61
N PRO A 30 -22.22 2.99 -8.46
CA PRO A 30 -23.33 2.11 -8.08
C PRO A 30 -22.84 0.68 -7.80
N LEU A 31 -23.37 0.09 -6.72
CA LEU A 31 -23.16 -1.29 -6.31
C LEU A 31 -24.47 -1.82 -5.68
N ALA A 32 -25.20 -2.63 -6.44
CA ALA A 32 -26.55 -3.08 -6.10
C ALA A 32 -26.58 -3.94 -4.81
N LYS A 33 -25.57 -4.78 -4.62
CA LYS A 33 -25.48 -5.70 -3.48
C LYS A 33 -24.62 -5.10 -2.37
N ALA A 34 -25.17 -5.01 -1.17
CA ALA A 34 -24.44 -4.52 -0.01
C ALA A 34 -23.25 -5.44 0.33
N PRO A 35 -22.09 -4.87 0.69
CA PRO A 35 -20.96 -5.65 1.18
C PRO A 35 -21.32 -6.39 2.47
N ALA A 36 -20.90 -7.66 2.55
CA ALA A 36 -20.93 -8.43 3.79
C ALA A 36 -19.82 -8.03 4.78
N ILE A 37 -18.92 -7.12 4.36
CA ILE A 37 -17.77 -6.64 5.13
C ILE A 37 -17.92 -5.17 5.49
N ASP A 38 -17.32 -4.78 6.61
CA ASP A 38 -17.24 -3.38 7.01
C ASP A 38 -16.14 -2.64 6.21
N LEU A 39 -16.57 -1.93 5.17
CA LEU A 39 -15.67 -1.15 4.32
C LEU A 39 -15.03 0.05 5.03
N SER A 40 -15.59 0.52 6.15
CA SER A 40 -15.04 1.67 6.88
C SER A 40 -13.69 1.39 7.52
N THR A 41 -13.30 0.12 7.63
CA THR A 41 -11.97 -0.30 8.08
C THR A 41 -10.94 -0.37 6.95
N MET A 42 -11.38 -0.21 5.70
CA MET A 42 -10.55 -0.37 4.51
C MET A 42 -9.97 0.96 4.03
N ALA A 43 -8.83 0.90 3.33
CA ALA A 43 -8.17 2.05 2.72
C ALA A 43 -7.94 3.23 3.70
N ALA A 44 -7.67 2.92 4.98
CA ALA A 44 -7.60 3.86 6.09
C ALA A 44 -8.89 4.68 6.33
N GLY A 45 -10.05 4.03 6.24
CA GLY A 45 -11.36 4.65 6.45
C GLY A 45 -11.81 5.57 5.32
N ARG A 46 -11.21 5.43 4.13
CA ARG A 46 -11.57 6.20 2.94
C ARG A 46 -12.56 5.50 2.04
N LEU A 47 -12.75 4.19 2.21
CA LEU A 47 -13.74 3.42 1.49
C LEU A 47 -15.01 3.26 2.33
N GLY A 48 -16.16 3.27 1.68
CA GLY A 48 -17.45 3.10 2.35
C GLY A 48 -18.53 2.61 1.39
N TYR A 49 -19.68 2.25 1.95
CA TYR A 49 -20.88 1.90 1.20
C TYR A 49 -22.08 2.66 1.75
N ASP A 50 -22.78 3.38 0.87
CA ASP A 50 -24.03 4.05 1.17
C ASP A 50 -25.20 3.11 0.87
N ALA A 51 -25.73 2.48 1.92
CA ALA A 51 -26.84 1.53 1.81
C ALA A 51 -28.15 2.17 1.33
N SER A 52 -28.32 3.49 1.47
CA SER A 52 -29.54 4.18 1.03
C SER A 52 -29.57 4.40 -0.48
N LYS A 53 -28.40 4.57 -1.10
CA LYS A 53 -28.24 4.83 -2.53
C LYS A 53 -27.69 3.64 -3.32
N HIS A 54 -27.31 2.57 -2.62
CA HIS A 54 -26.60 1.44 -3.20
C HIS A 54 -25.33 1.89 -3.94
N GLU A 55 -24.52 2.73 -3.29
CA GLU A 55 -23.30 3.31 -3.88
C GLU A 55 -22.06 2.96 -3.05
N LEU A 56 -21.00 2.55 -3.73
CA LEU A 56 -19.65 2.46 -3.19
C LEU A 56 -19.00 3.85 -3.20
N THR A 57 -18.43 4.27 -2.08
CA THR A 57 -17.83 5.60 -1.91
C THR A 57 -16.33 5.48 -1.65
N MET A 58 -15.54 6.35 -2.27
CA MET A 58 -14.11 6.51 -1.99
C MET A 58 -13.76 7.98 -1.80
N ARG A 59 -13.06 8.30 -0.72
CA ARG A 59 -12.47 9.62 -0.47
C ARG A 59 -11.02 9.65 -0.93
N GLY A 60 -10.66 10.58 -1.81
CA GLY A 60 -9.33 10.63 -2.40
C GLY A 60 -9.10 9.55 -3.45
N VAL A 61 -7.82 9.31 -3.78
CA VAL A 61 -7.45 8.34 -4.82
C VAL A 61 -7.46 6.94 -4.22
N MET A 62 -8.10 6.00 -4.91
CA MET A 62 -8.08 4.58 -4.55
C MET A 62 -6.71 3.99 -4.90
N PRO A 63 -5.95 3.48 -3.92
CA PRO A 63 -4.70 2.79 -4.21
C PRO A 63 -4.95 1.34 -4.64
N ASP A 64 -4.09 0.81 -5.49
CA ASP A 64 -4.20 -0.55 -6.05
C ASP A 64 -4.30 -1.62 -4.96
N PHE A 65 -3.56 -1.46 -3.87
CA PHE A 65 -3.60 -2.40 -2.75
C PHE A 65 -4.94 -2.39 -2.00
N ALA A 66 -5.66 -1.27 -1.97
CA ALA A 66 -6.97 -1.21 -1.30
C ALA A 66 -8.02 -1.96 -2.11
N ALA A 67 -7.95 -1.91 -3.45
CA ALA A 67 -8.78 -2.75 -4.29
C ALA A 67 -8.54 -4.23 -3.97
N ARG A 68 -7.27 -4.64 -3.89
CA ARG A 68 -6.88 -6.02 -3.53
C ARG A 68 -7.35 -6.45 -2.14
N ASP A 69 -7.26 -5.58 -1.13
CA ASP A 69 -7.70 -5.89 0.24
C ASP A 69 -9.24 -6.10 0.32
N VAL A 70 -10.00 -5.27 -0.39
CA VAL A 70 -11.47 -5.44 -0.50
C VAL A 70 -11.79 -6.76 -1.20
N ILE A 71 -11.06 -7.07 -2.27
CA ILE A 71 -11.18 -8.31 -3.03
C ILE A 71 -10.93 -9.52 -2.12
N GLU A 72 -9.84 -9.50 -1.35
CA GLU A 72 -9.45 -10.59 -0.46
C GLU A 72 -10.52 -10.85 0.61
N LYS A 73 -11.09 -9.79 1.19
CA LYS A 73 -12.06 -9.89 2.28
C LYS A 73 -13.49 -10.14 1.83
N THR A 74 -13.84 -9.86 0.58
CA THR A 74 -15.16 -10.17 -0.01
C THR A 74 -15.24 -11.55 -0.64
N SER A 75 -14.10 -12.19 -0.89
CA SER A 75 -14.02 -13.53 -1.47
C SER A 75 -14.40 -14.61 -0.46
N ASP A 76 -14.91 -15.75 -0.95
CA ASP A 76 -15.22 -16.91 -0.11
C ASP A 76 -13.94 -17.42 0.57
N PRO A 77 -13.89 -17.50 1.93
CA PRO A 77 -12.71 -17.93 2.66
C PRO A 77 -12.16 -19.29 2.22
N LYS A 78 -13.03 -20.23 1.83
CA LYS A 78 -12.62 -21.57 1.38
C LYS A 78 -11.91 -21.52 0.03
N VAL A 79 -12.36 -20.62 -0.84
CA VAL A 79 -11.76 -20.41 -2.16
C VAL A 79 -10.43 -19.70 -1.99
N LEU A 80 -10.36 -18.69 -1.13
CA LEU A 80 -9.14 -17.96 -0.83
C LEU A 80 -8.07 -18.87 -0.21
N GLU A 81 -8.43 -19.68 0.78
CA GLU A 81 -7.54 -20.66 1.42
C GLU A 81 -7.11 -21.74 0.41
N GLY A 82 -8.03 -22.22 -0.42
CA GLY A 82 -7.73 -23.17 -1.48
C GLY A 82 -6.75 -22.63 -2.53
N LEU A 83 -6.92 -21.38 -2.93
CA LEU A 83 -6.05 -20.69 -3.88
C LEU A 83 -4.67 -20.36 -3.28
N LYS A 84 -4.62 -19.95 -2.01
CA LYS A 84 -3.35 -19.76 -1.27
C LYS A 84 -2.60 -21.08 -1.12
N ALA A 85 -3.28 -22.13 -0.67
CA ALA A 85 -2.69 -23.46 -0.54
C ALA A 85 -2.21 -24.03 -1.88
N PHE A 86 -2.94 -23.79 -2.97
CA PHE A 86 -2.48 -24.13 -4.31
C PHE A 86 -1.27 -23.29 -4.73
N GLY A 87 -1.27 -21.98 -4.47
CA GLY A 87 -0.15 -21.09 -4.71
C GLY A 87 1.13 -21.53 -3.99
N ASP A 88 1.03 -21.91 -2.72
CA ASP A 88 2.16 -22.39 -1.91
C ASP A 88 2.63 -23.78 -2.35
N ALA A 89 1.70 -24.67 -2.70
CA ALA A 89 2.03 -25.99 -3.22
C ALA A 89 2.69 -25.90 -4.60
N SER A 90 2.25 -24.96 -5.43
CA SER A 90 2.80 -24.77 -6.76
C SER A 90 4.27 -24.40 -6.76
N ASP A 91 4.77 -23.71 -5.73
CA ASP A 91 6.18 -23.32 -5.63
C ASP A 91 7.13 -24.54 -5.65
N LYS A 92 6.59 -25.74 -5.37
CA LYS A 92 7.29 -27.03 -5.42
C LYS A 92 6.95 -27.89 -6.64
N ALA A 93 6.07 -27.41 -7.53
CA ALA A 93 5.63 -28.14 -8.72
C ALA A 93 6.75 -28.25 -9.75
N THR A 94 6.88 -29.44 -10.35
CA THR A 94 7.81 -29.71 -11.45
C THR A 94 7.10 -30.55 -12.52
N ALA A 95 7.67 -30.60 -13.73
CA ALA A 95 7.08 -31.38 -14.82
C ALA A 95 6.90 -32.88 -14.50
N SER A 96 7.72 -33.43 -13.59
CA SER A 96 7.64 -34.82 -13.11
C SER A 96 6.76 -35.00 -11.86
N ALA A 97 6.33 -33.92 -11.21
CA ALA A 97 5.48 -33.92 -10.02
C ALA A 97 4.54 -32.70 -10.06
N PRO A 98 3.47 -32.77 -10.87
CA PRO A 98 2.49 -31.69 -10.99
C PRO A 98 1.67 -31.55 -9.70
N VAL A 99 1.13 -30.35 -9.49
CA VAL A 99 0.21 -30.05 -8.40
C VAL A 99 -1.18 -29.87 -8.98
N ASP A 100 -2.07 -30.77 -8.58
CA ASP A 100 -3.49 -30.76 -8.89
C ASP A 100 -4.30 -30.39 -7.67
N LYS A 101 -5.21 -29.43 -7.81
CA LYS A 101 -6.16 -29.08 -6.76
C LYS A 101 -7.54 -28.83 -7.35
N GLU A 102 -8.51 -29.58 -6.87
CA GLU A 102 -9.93 -29.28 -7.12
C GLU A 102 -10.49 -28.48 -5.95
N LEU A 103 -11.18 -27.39 -6.27
CA LEU A 103 -11.89 -26.57 -5.31
C LEU A 103 -13.37 -26.56 -5.66
N GLU A 104 -14.20 -26.93 -4.69
CA GLU A 104 -15.66 -26.73 -4.78
C GLU A 104 -15.96 -25.27 -4.47
N VAL A 105 -16.60 -24.60 -5.42
CA VAL A 105 -16.88 -23.16 -5.40
C VAL A 105 -18.40 -22.98 -5.43
N GLU A 106 -18.98 -22.27 -4.46
CA GLU A 106 -20.45 -22.09 -4.42
C GLU A 106 -20.97 -21.20 -5.54
N ARG A 107 -20.16 -20.21 -5.96
CA ARG A 107 -20.34 -19.43 -7.18
C ARG A 107 -18.97 -19.13 -7.75
N PHE A 108 -18.73 -19.60 -8.96
CA PHE A 108 -17.55 -19.22 -9.72
C PHE A 108 -17.94 -18.18 -10.75
N VAL A 109 -17.23 -17.06 -10.79
CA VAL A 109 -17.47 -16.03 -11.80
C VAL A 109 -16.16 -15.54 -12.39
N PHE A 110 -15.42 -16.47 -13.03
CA PHE A 110 -14.33 -16.07 -13.90
C PHE A 110 -14.85 -15.05 -14.92
N THR A 111 -14.14 -13.93 -15.03
CA THR A 111 -14.41 -12.99 -16.12
C THR A 111 -14.25 -13.71 -17.45
N THR A 112 -15.30 -13.69 -18.27
CA THR A 112 -15.25 -14.13 -19.66
C THR A 112 -14.93 -12.97 -20.60
N GLU A 113 -14.72 -11.76 -20.07
CA GLU A 113 -14.39 -10.59 -20.88
C GLU A 113 -12.96 -10.68 -21.42
N ALA A 114 -12.84 -10.58 -22.74
CA ALA A 114 -11.57 -10.70 -23.45
C ALA A 114 -10.54 -9.64 -23.03
N SER A 115 -10.97 -8.45 -22.58
CA SER A 115 -10.11 -7.39 -22.04
C SER A 115 -9.40 -7.82 -20.75
N ASP A 116 -10.16 -8.42 -19.84
CA ASP A 116 -9.66 -8.83 -18.53
C ASP A 116 -8.71 -10.01 -18.67
N LEU A 117 -9.06 -10.94 -19.55
CA LEU A 117 -8.24 -12.10 -19.82
C LEU A 117 -6.92 -11.67 -20.48
N LYS A 118 -6.94 -10.67 -21.36
CA LYS A 118 -5.72 -10.10 -21.95
C LYS A 118 -4.82 -9.43 -20.91
N GLU A 119 -5.37 -8.69 -19.94
CA GLU A 119 -4.60 -8.12 -18.82
C GLU A 119 -3.97 -9.19 -17.92
N LEU A 120 -4.70 -10.28 -17.70
CA LEU A 120 -4.27 -11.41 -16.88
C LEU A 120 -3.33 -12.37 -17.66
N GLY A 121 -3.10 -12.13 -18.95
CA GLY A 121 -2.32 -13.01 -19.83
C GLY A 121 -2.98 -14.35 -20.16
N LEU A 122 -4.32 -14.40 -20.06
CA LEU A 122 -5.20 -15.54 -20.27
C LEU A 122 -5.85 -15.50 -21.66
N ALA A 123 -6.07 -16.67 -22.26
CA ALA A 123 -6.86 -16.81 -23.48
C ALA A 123 -8.37 -16.82 -23.16
N ALA A 124 -9.19 -16.33 -24.11
CA ALA A 124 -10.65 -16.24 -24.00
C ALA A 124 -11.30 -17.61 -23.71
N PRO A 125 -12.18 -17.75 -22.69
CA PRO A 125 -12.93 -18.98 -22.49
C PRO A 125 -14.03 -19.10 -23.55
N VAL A 126 -14.13 -20.27 -24.16
CA VAL A 126 -15.32 -20.70 -24.89
C VAL A 126 -16.28 -21.28 -23.85
N THR A 127 -17.53 -20.82 -23.85
CA THR A 127 -18.58 -21.18 -22.89
C THR A 127 -18.78 -22.69 -22.73
N THR A 128 -19.06 -23.12 -21.48
CA THR A 128 -19.29 -24.49 -21.00
C THR A 128 -18.13 -25.48 -21.23
N GLY A 129 -17.39 -25.78 -20.15
CA GLY A 129 -16.19 -26.63 -20.21
C GLY A 129 -14.93 -25.86 -20.64
N ALA A 130 -14.72 -24.68 -20.06
CA ALA A 130 -13.65 -23.79 -20.47
C ALA A 130 -12.30 -24.21 -19.87
N THR A 131 -11.34 -24.52 -20.74
CA THR A 131 -9.92 -24.66 -20.42
C THR A 131 -9.23 -23.34 -20.79
N THR A 132 -8.59 -22.66 -19.83
CA THR A 132 -7.71 -21.53 -20.15
C THR A 132 -6.26 -21.87 -19.88
N THR A 133 -5.41 -21.60 -20.86
CA THR A 133 -3.97 -21.88 -20.85
C THR A 133 -3.22 -20.58 -20.62
N TRP A 134 -2.41 -20.52 -19.56
CA TRP A 134 -1.60 -19.34 -19.25
C TRP A 134 -0.26 -19.38 -19.99
N LYS A 135 0.03 -18.32 -20.76
CA LYS A 135 1.35 -18.01 -21.38
C LYS A 135 2.10 -19.21 -21.98
N GLY A 136 1.40 -20.02 -22.76
CA GLY A 136 2.03 -20.96 -23.70
C GLY A 136 2.69 -22.20 -23.12
N GLU A 137 2.82 -22.42 -21.80
CA GLU A 137 3.28 -23.76 -21.32
C GLU A 137 3.13 -24.16 -19.84
N LYS A 138 2.56 -23.40 -18.88
CA LYS A 138 2.82 -23.73 -17.44
C LYS A 138 1.69 -23.62 -16.40
N LEU A 139 0.44 -23.40 -16.80
CA LEU A 139 -0.72 -23.48 -15.90
C LEU A 139 -2.00 -23.74 -16.70
N THR A 140 -2.75 -24.77 -16.33
CA THR A 140 -4.06 -25.08 -16.92
C THR A 140 -5.14 -24.89 -15.86
N LEU A 141 -6.04 -23.95 -16.10
CA LEU A 141 -7.23 -23.74 -15.27
C LEU A 141 -8.41 -24.34 -16.04
N THR A 142 -9.00 -25.40 -15.49
CA THR A 142 -10.14 -26.08 -16.11
C THR A 142 -11.38 -25.85 -15.27
N LEU A 143 -12.40 -25.27 -15.91
CA LEU A 143 -13.66 -24.95 -15.29
C LEU A 143 -14.76 -25.87 -15.79
N THR A 144 -15.21 -26.74 -14.91
CA THR A 144 -16.28 -27.70 -15.21
C THR A 144 -17.48 -27.36 -14.34
N SER A 145 -18.55 -26.89 -14.98
CA SER A 145 -19.86 -26.70 -14.33
C SER A 145 -20.86 -27.61 -15.04
N PRO A 146 -21.12 -28.83 -14.53
CA PRO A 146 -22.22 -29.65 -15.01
C PRO A 146 -23.55 -28.94 -14.70
N GLU A 147 -24.49 -28.98 -15.63
CA GLU A 147 -25.81 -28.39 -15.49
C GLU A 147 -26.51 -28.96 -14.23
N GLY A 148 -26.76 -28.11 -13.22
CA GLY A 148 -27.43 -28.50 -11.97
C GLY A 148 -26.52 -28.90 -10.78
N GLN A 149 -25.19 -28.80 -10.88
CA GLN A 149 -24.26 -29.02 -9.76
C GLN A 149 -23.43 -27.76 -9.42
N LYS A 150 -22.91 -27.67 -8.19
CA LYS A 150 -21.98 -26.59 -7.79
C LYS A 150 -20.73 -26.63 -8.70
N PRO A 151 -20.27 -25.48 -9.23
CA PRO A 151 -19.10 -25.46 -10.12
C PRO A 151 -17.86 -26.01 -9.41
N LYS A 152 -16.99 -26.69 -10.16
CA LYS A 152 -15.69 -27.19 -9.69
C LYS A 152 -14.58 -26.49 -10.46
N LEU A 153 -13.62 -25.92 -9.73
CA LEU A 153 -12.40 -25.34 -10.28
C LEU A 153 -11.28 -26.37 -10.15
N ALA A 154 -10.78 -26.89 -11.28
CA ALA A 154 -9.59 -27.71 -11.32
C ALA A 154 -8.37 -26.84 -11.67
N LEU A 155 -7.40 -26.80 -10.75
CA LEU A 155 -6.15 -26.08 -10.87
C LEU A 155 -5.02 -27.08 -11.13
N HIS A 156 -4.35 -26.98 -12.27
CA HIS A 156 -3.20 -27.82 -12.63
C HIS A 156 -1.97 -26.96 -12.85
N ALA A 157 -0.97 -27.10 -11.99
CA ALA A 157 0.33 -26.44 -12.11
C ALA A 157 1.46 -27.45 -12.31
N THR A 158 2.27 -27.23 -13.34
CA THR A 158 3.47 -28.05 -13.64
C THR A 158 4.77 -27.35 -13.26
N VAL A 159 4.70 -26.05 -12.90
CA VAL A 159 5.82 -25.19 -12.47
C VAL A 159 5.31 -24.18 -11.43
N GLY A 160 6.19 -23.68 -10.56
CA GLY A 160 5.89 -22.60 -9.61
C GLY A 160 5.22 -21.38 -10.23
N LEU A 161 4.12 -20.94 -9.61
CA LEU A 161 3.40 -19.75 -10.06
C LEU A 161 4.18 -18.48 -9.70
N GLU A 162 4.33 -17.60 -10.69
CA GLU A 162 4.83 -16.24 -10.48
C GLU A 162 3.83 -15.42 -9.64
N ALA A 163 4.32 -14.44 -8.87
CA ALA A 163 3.48 -13.60 -8.00
C ALA A 163 2.34 -12.90 -8.75
N GLN A 164 2.58 -12.51 -10.01
CA GLN A 164 1.55 -11.93 -10.88
C GLN A 164 0.44 -12.94 -11.21
N ALA A 165 0.78 -14.20 -11.48
CA ALA A 165 -0.18 -15.26 -11.76
C ALA A 165 -1.03 -15.61 -10.53
N LYS A 166 -0.41 -15.65 -9.34
CA LYS A 166 -1.13 -15.84 -8.06
C LYS A 166 -2.18 -14.74 -7.83
N THR A 167 -1.80 -13.49 -8.11
CA THR A 167 -2.70 -12.32 -7.99
C THR A 167 -3.82 -12.37 -9.04
N ALA A 168 -3.49 -12.74 -10.27
CA ALA A 168 -4.44 -12.83 -11.38
C ALA A 168 -5.56 -13.87 -11.12
N ILE A 169 -5.23 -15.00 -10.51
CA ILE A 169 -6.21 -16.04 -10.18
C ILE A 169 -7.12 -15.58 -9.03
N LEU A 170 -6.57 -14.88 -8.04
CA LEU A 170 -7.36 -14.26 -6.96
C LEU A 170 -8.32 -13.19 -7.51
N GLU A 171 -7.86 -12.35 -8.44
CA GLU A 171 -8.70 -11.35 -9.12
C GLU A 171 -9.74 -11.97 -10.06
N ALA A 172 -9.48 -13.15 -10.63
CA ALA A 172 -10.43 -13.85 -11.48
C ALA A 172 -11.50 -14.62 -10.70
N ALA A 173 -11.30 -14.87 -9.40
CA ALA A 173 -12.27 -15.51 -8.52
C ALA A 173 -13.37 -14.55 -8.00
N LEU A 174 -13.31 -13.27 -8.38
CA LEU A 174 -14.24 -12.22 -7.93
C LEU A 174 -15.62 -12.28 -8.59
N GLU A 175 -16.66 -11.85 -7.86
CA GLU A 175 -17.97 -11.53 -8.43
C GLU A 175 -17.83 -10.35 -9.44
N PRO A 176 -18.32 -10.44 -10.68
CA PRO A 176 -18.06 -9.46 -11.75
C PRO A 176 -18.68 -8.10 -11.44
N GLU A 177 -19.74 -8.05 -10.63
CA GLU A 177 -20.30 -6.80 -10.12
C GLU A 177 -19.28 -6.04 -9.26
N TRP A 178 -18.60 -6.74 -8.33
CA TRP A 178 -17.55 -6.17 -7.49
C TRP A 178 -16.34 -5.71 -8.31
N LYS A 179 -15.90 -6.54 -9.25
CA LYS A 179 -14.77 -6.22 -10.13
C LYS A 179 -15.06 -4.96 -10.96
N LYS A 180 -16.24 -4.87 -11.56
CA LYS A 180 -16.68 -3.72 -12.34
C LYS A 180 -16.81 -2.48 -11.46
N ALA A 181 -17.45 -2.59 -10.30
CA ALA A 181 -17.62 -1.48 -9.38
C ALA A 181 -16.28 -0.92 -8.88
N LEU A 182 -15.33 -1.78 -8.50
CA LEU A 182 -14.00 -1.37 -8.05
C LEU A 182 -13.19 -0.71 -9.16
N ARG A 183 -13.24 -1.22 -10.40
CA ARG A 183 -12.56 -0.60 -11.55
C ARG A 183 -13.13 0.76 -11.93
N GLU A 184 -14.45 0.87 -11.94
CA GLU A 184 -15.11 2.16 -12.16
C GLU A 184 -14.81 3.13 -11.03
N LEU A 185 -14.73 2.64 -9.78
CA LEU A 185 -14.39 3.47 -8.63
C LEU A 185 -12.94 3.93 -8.68
N GLU A 186 -12.02 3.05 -9.04
CA GLU A 186 -10.60 3.39 -9.24
C GLU A 186 -10.48 4.47 -10.32
N LYS A 187 -11.14 4.28 -11.46
CA LYS A 187 -11.17 5.26 -12.56
C LYS A 187 -11.78 6.59 -12.13
N ALA A 188 -12.91 6.56 -11.41
CA ALA A 188 -13.55 7.75 -10.88
C ALA A 188 -12.67 8.45 -9.84
N SER A 189 -11.96 7.71 -8.99
CA SER A 189 -11.08 8.23 -7.95
C SER A 189 -9.87 8.98 -8.49
N ARG A 190 -9.44 8.69 -9.73
CA ARG A 190 -8.32 9.42 -10.36
C ARG A 190 -8.59 10.93 -10.46
N LYS A 191 -9.85 11.37 -10.45
CA LYS A 191 -10.21 12.81 -10.42
C LYS A 191 -9.78 13.51 -9.12
N ALA A 192 -9.58 12.76 -8.04
CA ALA A 192 -9.13 13.28 -6.76
C ALA A 192 -7.62 13.53 -6.70
N ARG A 193 -6.86 13.17 -7.75
CA ARG A 193 -5.41 13.40 -7.81
C ARG A 193 -5.09 14.87 -7.63
N VAL A 194 -4.09 15.13 -6.79
CA VAL A 194 -3.58 16.48 -6.53
C VAL A 194 -2.40 16.80 -7.44
N SER A 195 -2.10 18.10 -7.60
CA SER A 195 -0.95 18.55 -8.38
C SER A 195 0.37 18.01 -7.79
N GLY A 196 1.31 17.63 -8.66
CA GLY A 196 2.68 17.28 -8.26
C GLY A 196 3.44 18.41 -7.55
N THR A 197 2.92 19.65 -7.61
CA THR A 197 3.44 20.80 -6.86
C THR A 197 3.51 20.55 -5.35
N TRP A 198 2.56 19.82 -4.76
CA TRP A 198 2.59 19.48 -3.33
C TRP A 198 3.83 18.67 -2.96
N LEU A 199 4.15 17.69 -3.79
CA LEU A 199 5.34 16.86 -3.62
C LEU A 199 6.59 17.72 -3.79
N PHE A 200 6.66 18.51 -4.87
CA PHE A 200 7.78 19.43 -5.11
C PHE A 200 8.05 20.37 -3.93
N LEU A 201 7.00 21.02 -3.39
CA LEU A 201 7.13 21.92 -2.24
C LEU A 201 7.59 21.18 -0.99
N SER A 202 7.04 20.00 -0.70
CA SER A 202 7.47 19.21 0.46
C SER A 202 8.96 18.87 0.38
N TYR A 203 9.44 18.41 -0.78
CA TYR A 203 10.86 18.09 -0.98
C TYR A 203 11.73 19.33 -0.94
N LEU A 204 11.28 20.45 -1.51
CA LEU A 204 11.99 21.72 -1.46
C LEU A 204 12.24 22.16 -0.02
N PHE A 205 11.19 22.22 0.80
CA PHE A 205 11.33 22.63 2.20
C PHE A 205 12.12 21.62 3.03
N ALA A 206 11.92 20.32 2.82
CA ALA A 206 12.71 19.29 3.50
C ALA A 206 14.22 19.44 3.18
N THR A 207 14.55 19.59 1.89
CA THR A 207 15.93 19.75 1.43
C THR A 207 16.55 21.04 1.97
N LEU A 208 15.82 22.16 1.96
CA LEU A 208 16.29 23.42 2.57
C LEU A 208 16.57 23.25 4.07
N GLY A 209 15.74 22.47 4.76
CA GLY A 209 15.96 22.07 6.15
C GLY A 209 17.25 21.26 6.31
N GLU A 210 17.41 20.19 5.54
CA GLU A 210 18.58 19.31 5.61
C GLU A 210 19.90 20.02 5.27
N LEU A 211 19.89 20.90 4.25
CA LEU A 211 21.05 21.71 3.87
C LEU A 211 21.50 22.64 5.00
N CYS A 212 20.59 23.06 5.88
CA CYS A 212 20.91 23.90 7.02
C CYS A 212 21.30 23.09 8.28
N LEU A 213 20.90 21.82 8.35
CA LEU A 213 21.13 20.96 9.52
C LEU A 213 22.41 20.14 9.41
N SER A 214 22.65 19.53 8.24
CA SER A 214 23.77 18.61 8.00
C SER A 214 25.17 19.24 8.16
N PRO A 215 25.49 20.43 7.61
CA PRO A 215 26.82 21.03 7.80
C PRO A 215 27.04 21.49 9.25
N VAL A 216 25.99 21.98 9.91
CA VAL A 216 26.05 22.45 11.30
C VAL A 216 26.22 21.28 12.26
N GLY A 217 25.48 20.19 12.05
CA GLY A 217 25.55 19.00 12.90
C GLY A 217 26.94 18.35 12.87
N LEU A 218 27.51 18.16 11.67
CA LEU A 218 28.83 17.57 11.52
C LEU A 218 29.95 18.44 12.12
N SER A 219 29.85 19.77 11.96
CA SER A 219 30.81 20.71 12.56
C SER A 219 30.76 20.69 14.08
N MET A 220 29.56 20.57 14.68
CA MET A 220 29.40 20.52 16.14
C MET A 220 29.98 19.24 16.73
N VAL A 221 29.77 18.09 16.07
CA VAL A 221 30.33 16.80 16.52
C VAL A 221 31.86 16.85 16.54
N THR A 222 32.49 17.43 15.52
CA THR A 222 33.96 17.51 15.44
C THR A 222 34.54 18.54 16.43
N LYS A 223 33.86 19.68 16.65
CA LYS A 223 34.30 20.71 17.62
C LYS A 223 34.14 20.28 19.09
N LEU A 224 33.10 19.52 19.42
CA LEU A 224 32.76 19.17 20.81
C LEU A 224 33.29 17.78 21.24
N ALA A 225 33.73 16.95 20.29
CA ALA A 225 34.31 15.65 20.62
C ALA A 225 35.67 15.80 21.31
N PRO A 226 35.91 15.10 22.44
CA PRO A 226 37.26 14.98 23.00
C PRO A 226 38.21 14.34 21.99
N ALA A 227 39.43 14.86 21.83
CA ALA A 227 40.38 14.41 20.81
C ALA A 227 40.62 12.88 20.80
N ARG A 228 40.64 12.25 21.99
CA ARG A 228 40.80 10.80 22.16
C ARG A 228 39.59 9.95 21.72
N PHE A 229 38.42 10.55 21.54
CA PHE A 229 37.15 9.87 21.23
C PHE A 229 36.48 10.41 19.96
N ALA A 230 37.20 11.13 19.10
CA ALA A 230 36.63 11.75 17.89
C ALA A 230 35.90 10.75 16.98
N SER A 231 36.48 9.56 16.74
CA SER A 231 35.86 8.50 15.95
C SER A 231 34.60 7.92 16.60
N LEU A 232 34.57 7.83 17.94
CA LEU A 232 33.40 7.35 18.69
C LEU A 232 32.23 8.33 18.58
N PHE A 233 32.47 9.64 18.70
CA PHE A 233 31.44 10.66 18.55
C PHE A 233 30.90 10.74 17.12
N MET A 234 31.75 10.52 16.10
CA MET A 234 31.27 10.34 14.73
C MET A 234 30.41 9.07 14.59
N GLY A 235 30.77 7.98 15.28
CA GLY A 235 29.93 6.78 15.39
C GLY A 235 28.55 7.07 16.00
N VAL A 236 28.49 7.88 17.06
CA VAL A 236 27.22 8.32 17.68
C VAL A 236 26.38 9.16 16.72
N TRP A 237 27.01 10.05 15.95
CA TRP A 237 26.32 10.82 14.91
C TRP A 237 25.64 9.91 13.88
N LEU A 238 26.37 8.93 13.32
CA LEU A 238 25.82 7.97 12.37
C LEU A 238 24.77 7.05 13.01
N LEU A 239 25.00 6.62 14.25
CA LEU A 239 24.04 5.79 15.00
C LEU A 239 22.71 6.52 15.19
N SER A 240 22.74 7.83 15.42
CA SER A 240 21.51 8.63 15.55
C SER A 240 20.65 8.57 14.27
N SER A 241 21.28 8.62 13.09
CA SER A 241 20.59 8.47 11.81
C SER A 241 20.02 7.06 11.64
N SER A 242 20.77 6.02 12.00
CA SER A 242 20.26 4.63 11.95
C SER A 242 19.03 4.44 12.84
N VAL A 243 19.04 4.99 14.06
CA VAL A 243 17.90 4.94 14.98
C VAL A 243 16.71 5.73 14.40
N ALA A 244 16.95 6.91 13.83
CA ALA A 244 15.90 7.71 13.19
C ALA A 244 15.24 6.95 12.02
N GLN A 245 16.03 6.26 11.18
CA GLN A 245 15.52 5.46 10.08
C GLN A 245 14.74 4.23 10.57
N TYR A 246 15.18 3.58 11.65
CA TYR A 246 14.45 2.47 12.27
C TYR A 246 13.07 2.92 12.78
N VAL A 247 13.03 4.01 13.55
CA VAL A 247 11.77 4.59 14.07
C VAL A 247 10.87 5.05 12.92
N GLY A 248 11.44 5.68 11.89
CA GLY A 248 10.72 6.07 10.68
C GLY A 248 10.12 4.87 9.95
N GLY A 249 10.84 3.75 9.87
CA GLY A 249 10.36 2.48 9.32
C GLY A 249 9.19 1.92 10.12
N SER A 250 9.29 1.88 11.45
CA SER A 250 8.20 1.42 12.33
C SER A 250 6.95 2.30 12.21
N ILE A 251 7.09 3.63 12.10
CA ILE A 251 5.96 4.52 11.82
C ILE A 251 5.37 4.22 10.43
N GLY A 252 6.21 3.88 9.46
CA GLY A 252 5.82 3.47 8.11
C GLY A 252 4.86 2.28 8.05
N GLU A 253 4.90 1.37 9.04
CA GLU A 253 3.96 0.24 9.13
C GLU A 253 2.50 0.69 9.33
N SER A 254 2.29 1.88 9.88
CA SER A 254 0.95 2.46 10.02
C SER A 254 0.39 3.02 8.71
N TRP A 255 1.20 3.08 7.63
CA TRP A 255 0.74 3.54 6.32
C TRP A 255 -0.39 2.66 5.79
N GLY A 256 -1.48 3.27 5.36
CA GLY A 256 -2.67 2.56 4.89
C GLY A 256 -3.60 2.06 6.02
N GLN A 257 -3.18 2.14 7.29
CA GLN A 257 -4.05 1.90 8.45
C GLN A 257 -4.70 3.19 8.94
N ILE A 258 -3.96 4.30 8.94
CA ILE A 258 -4.45 5.63 9.31
C ILE A 258 -4.58 6.55 8.10
N ALA A 259 -5.50 7.51 8.17
CA ALA A 259 -5.75 8.44 7.07
C ALA A 259 -4.44 9.16 6.68
N PRO A 260 -4.16 9.39 5.37
CA PRO A 260 -2.90 9.98 4.94
C PRO A 260 -2.57 11.32 5.62
N SER A 261 -3.58 12.18 5.85
CA SER A 261 -3.40 13.44 6.57
C SER A 261 -3.00 13.24 8.04
N ALA A 262 -3.58 12.26 8.72
CA ALA A 262 -3.21 11.89 10.09
C ALA A 262 -1.79 11.33 10.14
N TYR A 263 -1.40 10.50 9.16
CA TYR A 263 -0.04 9.98 9.03
C TYR A 263 0.99 11.10 8.94
N PHE A 264 0.81 12.07 8.04
CA PHE A 264 1.74 13.20 7.92
C PHE A 264 1.71 14.13 9.15
N THR A 265 0.60 14.19 9.87
CA THR A 265 0.48 14.99 11.10
C THR A 265 1.38 14.45 12.23
N ILE A 266 1.64 13.14 12.27
CA ILE A 266 2.61 12.56 13.22
C ILE A 266 3.98 13.22 13.03
N PHE A 267 4.43 13.39 11.78
CA PHE A 267 5.72 14.01 11.46
C PHE A 267 5.76 15.51 11.74
N VAL A 268 4.62 16.21 11.60
CA VAL A 268 4.49 17.60 12.08
C VAL A 268 4.70 17.65 13.59
N GLY A 269 4.01 16.78 14.34
CA GLY A 269 4.10 16.71 15.81
C GLY A 269 5.50 16.37 16.31
N THR A 270 6.16 15.37 15.73
CA THR A 270 7.53 14.99 16.12
C THR A 270 8.54 16.09 15.78
N SER A 271 8.37 16.78 14.64
CA SER A 271 9.24 17.92 14.27
C SER A 271 9.09 19.10 15.24
N ILE A 272 7.85 19.44 15.63
CA ILE A 272 7.59 20.47 16.64
C ILE A 272 8.15 20.04 18.00
N GLY A 273 7.97 18.78 18.40
CA GLY A 273 8.55 18.22 19.62
C GLY A 273 10.07 18.35 19.64
N GLY A 274 10.73 18.09 18.51
CA GLY A 274 12.17 18.34 18.35
C GLY A 274 12.55 19.81 18.56
N ILE A 275 11.78 20.76 18.02
CA ILE A 275 12.02 22.20 18.22
C ILE A 275 11.92 22.54 19.70
N VAL A 276 10.86 22.10 20.39
CA VAL A 276 10.66 22.34 21.82
C VAL A 276 11.82 21.77 22.63
N LEU A 277 12.25 20.54 22.32
CA LEU A 277 13.36 19.89 23.01
C LEU A 277 14.66 20.68 22.81
N VAL A 278 14.98 21.09 21.58
CA VAL A 278 16.16 21.92 21.30
C VAL A 278 16.10 23.24 22.05
N LEU A 279 14.95 23.92 22.07
CA LEU A 279 14.79 25.20 22.77
C LEU A 279 14.97 25.04 24.30
N LEU A 280 14.44 23.97 24.88
CA LEU A 280 14.57 23.66 26.31
C LEU A 280 16.03 23.39 26.70
N PHE A 281 16.75 22.64 25.87
CA PHE A 281 18.16 22.31 26.11
C PHE A 281 19.16 23.35 25.58
N MET A 282 18.69 24.38 24.87
CA MET A 282 19.58 25.38 24.27
C MET A 282 20.38 26.17 25.31
N GLN A 283 19.77 26.55 26.43
CA GLN A 283 20.45 27.29 27.49
C GLN A 283 21.53 26.45 28.21
N PRO A 284 21.25 25.20 28.66
CA PRO A 284 22.27 24.30 29.18
C PRO A 284 23.42 24.05 28.20
N LEU A 285 23.11 23.79 26.93
CA LEU A 285 24.12 23.52 25.91
C LEU A 285 25.05 24.73 25.72
N LYS A 286 24.50 25.94 25.58
CA LYS A 286 25.32 27.16 25.48
C LYS A 286 26.23 27.36 26.69
N LYS A 287 25.74 27.06 27.90
CA LYS A 287 26.54 27.17 29.13
C LYS A 287 27.67 26.14 29.20
N LEU A 288 27.41 24.91 28.75
CA LEU A 288 28.41 23.84 28.71
C LEU A 288 29.47 24.06 27.61
N MET A 289 29.09 24.74 26.52
CA MET A 289 29.94 25.01 25.37
C MET A 289 31.00 26.11 25.56
N HIS A 290 31.10 26.76 26.74
CA HIS A 290 32.14 27.74 27.12
C HIS A 290 32.76 28.53 25.95
N GLU A 291 31.94 29.33 25.24
CA GLU A 291 32.36 30.20 24.13
C GLU A 291 33.27 29.57 23.05
N VAL A 292 33.08 28.29 22.71
CA VAL A 292 33.60 27.78 21.42
C VAL A 292 32.86 28.52 20.30
N LYS A 293 33.52 29.54 19.73
CA LYS A 293 33.07 30.29 18.54
C LYS A 293 33.03 29.41 17.28
#